data_AF-A0A6S7BEC2-F1
#
_entry.id   AF-A0A6S7BEC2-F1
#
_cell.length_a   1.000
_cell.length_b   1.000
_cell.length_c   1.000
_cell.angle_alpha   90.00
_cell.angle_beta   90.00
_cell.angle_gamma   90.00
#
_symmetry.space_group_name_H-M   'P 1'
#
loop_
_entity.id
_entity.type
_entity.pdbx_description
1 polymer ?
#
loop_
_entity_poly.entity_id
_entity_poly.type
_entity_poly.pdbx_seq_one_letter_code
_entity_poly.pdbx_strand_id
1 'polypeptide(L)'
;MYSPENKMSTRMVHPTDDSITRADKWVREADRESKLVDALYKARYLISMHNGMTVRCDGEEWALDFGPELKIIDAALKMAGIDTRRLKQ
;
A
#
# COMPACT_ATOMS: atom_id res chain seq x y z
N MET A 1 -53.07 36.74 24.45
CA MET A 1 -53.25 35.84 23.28
C MET A 1 -51.85 35.39 22.88
N TYR A 2 -51.44 34.21 23.35
CA TYR A 2 -50.13 33.61 23.08
C TYR A 2 -50.29 32.73 21.84
N SER A 3 -49.47 32.95 20.80
CA SER A 3 -49.27 31.96 19.73
C SER A 3 -47.77 31.92 19.41
N PRO A 4 -47.04 30.88 19.86
CA PRO A 4 -45.63 30.70 19.58
C PRO A 4 -45.50 29.73 18.41
N GLU A 5 -45.33 30.25 17.20
CA GLU A 5 -45.04 29.43 16.02
C GLU A 5 -43.69 29.82 15.44
N ASN A 6 -42.69 29.85 16.32
CA ASN A 6 -41.30 29.86 15.91
C ASN A 6 -40.93 28.43 15.51
N LYS A 7 -41.40 27.99 14.33
CA LYS A 7 -40.98 26.71 13.75
C LYS A 7 -39.48 26.79 13.54
N MET A 8 -38.77 26.01 14.34
CA MET A 8 -37.35 25.70 14.18
C MET A 8 -37.06 25.47 12.71
N SER A 9 -36.44 26.47 12.07
CA SER A 9 -35.73 26.28 10.82
C SER A 9 -34.50 25.47 11.17
N THR A 10 -34.68 24.14 11.23
CA THR A 10 -33.59 23.18 11.22
C THR A 10 -32.80 23.48 9.96
N ARG A 11 -31.71 24.25 10.10
CA ARG A 11 -30.68 24.35 9.07
C ARG A 11 -30.20 22.93 8.85
N MET A 12 -30.70 22.27 7.80
CA MET A 12 -30.01 21.16 7.19
C MET A 12 -28.67 21.72 6.75
N VAL A 13 -27.67 21.52 7.60
CA VAL A 13 -26.28 21.75 7.23
C VAL A 13 -26.01 20.67 6.19
N HIS A 14 -26.16 21.01 4.90
CA HIS A 14 -25.65 20.17 3.83
C HIS A 14 -24.17 19.95 4.16
N PRO A 15 -23.70 18.69 4.29
CA PRO A 15 -22.27 18.46 4.44
C PRO A 15 -21.60 19.12 3.25
N THR A 16 -20.80 20.14 3.52
CA THR A 16 -20.09 20.91 2.50
C THR A 16 -19.30 19.93 1.64
N ASP A 17 -19.48 20.04 0.33
CA ASP A 17 -18.88 19.28 -0.78
C ASP A 17 -17.37 18.99 -0.60
N ASP A 18 -16.69 19.90 0.10
CA ASP A 18 -15.27 19.84 0.44
C ASP A 18 -14.89 18.66 1.38
N SER A 19 -15.80 18.25 2.26
CA SER A 19 -15.59 17.13 3.20
C SER A 19 -15.71 15.75 2.53
N ILE A 20 -16.63 15.62 1.57
CA ILE A 20 -16.83 14.39 0.78
C ILE A 20 -15.63 14.21 -0.15
N THR A 21 -15.21 15.28 -0.82
CA THR A 21 -14.03 15.29 -1.69
C THR A 21 -12.75 14.94 -0.94
N ARG A 22 -12.59 15.45 0.29
CA ARG A 22 -11.45 15.09 1.13
C ARG A 22 -11.48 13.60 1.46
N ALA A 23 -12.57 13.08 2.00
CA ALA A 23 -12.70 11.66 2.37
C ALA A 23 -12.40 10.71 1.20
N ASP A 24 -12.94 10.97 0.01
CA ASP A 24 -12.67 10.17 -1.18
C ASP A 24 -11.20 10.17 -1.59
N LYS A 25 -10.50 11.30 -1.40
CA LYS A 25 -9.06 11.39 -1.64
C LYS A 25 -8.27 10.49 -0.69
N TRP A 26 -8.63 10.44 0.59
CA TRP A 26 -7.98 9.54 1.58
C TRP A 26 -8.19 8.07 1.22
N VAL A 27 -9.41 7.70 0.82
CA VAL A 27 -9.71 6.32 0.42
C VAL A 27 -8.90 5.91 -0.81
N ARG A 28 -8.81 6.79 -1.83
CA ARG A 28 -8.01 6.52 -3.04
C ARG A 28 -6.51 6.43 -2.76
N GLU A 29 -6.00 7.26 -1.85
CA GLU A 29 -4.60 7.23 -1.42
C GLU A 29 -4.28 5.88 -0.74
N ALA A 30 -5.11 5.47 0.22
CA ALA A 30 -4.96 4.22 0.94
C ALA A 30 -5.07 2.99 0.00
N ASP A 31 -6.00 2.99 -0.96
CA ASP A 31 -6.11 1.92 -1.95
C ASP A 31 -4.87 1.83 -2.85
N ARG A 32 -4.32 2.98 -3.26
CA ARG A 32 -3.06 3.01 -4.04
C ARG A 32 -1.88 2.49 -3.23
N GLU A 33 -1.75 2.92 -1.97
CA GLU A 33 -0.72 2.44 -1.06
C GLU A 33 -0.83 0.93 -0.83
N SER A 34 -2.04 0.41 -0.61
CA SER A 34 -2.29 -1.03 -0.45
C SER A 34 -1.85 -1.83 -1.68
N LYS A 35 -2.21 -1.37 -2.89
CA LYS A 35 -1.81 -2.05 -4.14
C LYS A 35 -0.30 -2.02 -4.37
N LEU A 36 0.36 -0.92 -4.01
CA LEU A 36 1.81 -0.79 -4.10
C LEU A 36 2.50 -1.78 -3.16
N VAL A 37 2.03 -1.86 -1.92
CA VAL A 37 2.51 -2.82 -0.92
C VAL A 37 2.35 -4.26 -1.42
N ASP A 38 1.18 -4.63 -1.92
CA ASP A 38 0.92 -5.98 -2.44
C ASP A 38 1.82 -6.34 -3.62
N ALA A 39 2.06 -5.39 -4.52
CA ALA A 39 2.97 -5.59 -5.65
C ALA A 39 4.41 -5.81 -5.18
N LEU A 40 4.90 -5.01 -4.23
CA LEU A 40 6.23 -5.16 -3.64
C LEU A 40 6.37 -6.49 -2.91
N TYR A 41 5.33 -6.93 -2.20
CA TYR A 41 5.29 -8.23 -1.55
C TYR A 41 5.45 -9.39 -2.54
N LYS A 42 4.68 -9.37 -3.63
CA LYS A 42 4.76 -10.39 -4.67
C LYS A 42 6.13 -10.39 -5.36
N ALA A 43 6.67 -9.21 -5.65
CA ALA A 43 8.00 -9.06 -6.23
C ALA A 43 9.07 -9.64 -5.29
N ARG A 44 9.04 -9.28 -4.01
CA ARG A 44 9.97 -9.80 -2.99
C ARG A 44 9.93 -11.32 -2.94
N TYR A 45 8.74 -11.90 -2.86
CA TYR A 45 8.55 -13.35 -2.79
C TYR A 45 9.12 -14.04 -4.02
N LEU A 46 8.76 -13.58 -5.22
CA LEU A 46 9.21 -14.18 -6.47
C LEU A 46 10.72 -14.10 -6.60
N ILE A 47 11.32 -12.94 -6.34
CA ILE A 47 12.79 -12.76 -6.43
C ILE A 47 13.50 -13.65 -5.39
N SER A 48 12.97 -13.75 -4.18
CA SER A 48 13.54 -14.61 -3.13
C SER A 48 13.56 -16.09 -3.52
N MET A 49 12.54 -16.55 -4.27
CA MET A 49 12.47 -17.94 -4.76
C MET A 49 13.55 -18.24 -5.80
N HIS A 50 13.93 -17.25 -6.60
CA HIS A 50 14.92 -17.44 -7.68
C HIS A 50 16.35 -17.12 -7.22
N ASN A 51 16.51 -16.37 -6.14
CA ASN A 51 17.80 -16.07 -5.56
C ASN A 51 18.52 -17.35 -5.12
N GLY A 52 19.77 -17.51 -5.53
CA GLY A 52 20.57 -18.70 -5.28
C GLY A 52 20.28 -19.86 -6.24
N MET A 53 19.30 -19.75 -7.15
CA MET A 53 19.12 -20.76 -8.20
C MET A 53 20.30 -20.73 -9.16
N THR A 54 20.78 -21.92 -9.49
CA THR A 54 21.89 -22.08 -10.43
C THR A 54 21.40 -22.06 -11.86
N VAL A 55 21.98 -21.20 -12.69
CA VAL A 55 21.75 -21.10 -14.13
C VAL A 55 22.95 -21.68 -14.85
N ARG A 56 22.69 -22.39 -15.95
CA ARG A 56 23.71 -22.94 -16.82
C ARG A 56 23.49 -22.48 -18.25
N CYS A 57 24.49 -21.82 -18.84
CA CYS A 57 24.47 -21.35 -20.22
C CYS A 57 25.88 -21.48 -20.81
N ASP A 58 26.00 -21.95 -22.05
CA ASP A 58 27.27 -22.04 -22.79
C ASP A 58 28.44 -22.72 -22.03
N GLY A 59 28.11 -23.72 -21.21
CA GLY A 59 29.10 -24.47 -20.42
C GLY A 59 29.52 -23.79 -19.11
N GLU A 60 29.02 -22.57 -18.85
CA GLU A 60 29.19 -21.88 -17.59
C GLU A 60 28.01 -22.14 -16.66
N GLU A 61 28.28 -22.16 -15.36
CA GLU A 61 27.30 -22.38 -14.31
C GLU A 61 27.51 -21.35 -13.19
N TRP A 62 26.47 -20.58 -12.86
CA TRP A 62 26.52 -19.56 -11.82
C TRP A 62 25.21 -19.47 -11.05
N ALA A 63 25.29 -19.08 -9.79
CA ALA A 63 24.10 -18.80 -8.98
C ALA A 63 23.57 -17.39 -9.28
N LEU A 64 22.26 -17.25 -9.37
CA LEU A 64 21.61 -15.94 -9.39
C LEU A 64 21.79 -15.27 -8.02
N ASP A 65 22.31 -14.05 -7.99
CA ASP A 65 22.38 -13.22 -6.79
C ASP A 65 21.49 -11.99 -6.94
N PHE A 66 20.30 -12.06 -6.36
CA PHE A 66 19.36 -10.97 -6.22
C PHE A 66 19.39 -10.34 -4.81
N GLY A 67 20.44 -10.60 -4.04
CA GLY A 67 20.64 -10.00 -2.72
C GLY A 67 20.51 -8.47 -2.71
N PRO A 68 21.08 -7.73 -3.68
CA PRO A 68 20.89 -6.28 -3.79
C PRO A 68 19.43 -5.86 -3.99
N GLU A 69 18.71 -6.51 -4.90
CA GLU A 69 17.30 -6.22 -5.22
C GLU A 69 16.39 -6.52 -4.01
N LEU A 70 16.63 -7.63 -3.33
CA LEU A 70 15.91 -7.98 -2.11
C LEU A 70 16.10 -6.92 -1.02
N LYS A 71 17.32 -6.38 -0.85
CA LYS A 71 17.58 -5.28 0.10
C LYS A 71 16.82 -4.01 -0.24
N ILE A 72 16.72 -3.66 -1.52
CA ILE A 72 15.97 -2.47 -1.97
C ILE A 72 14.48 -2.65 -1.67
N ILE A 73 13.91 -3.81 -1.97
CA ILE A 73 12.49 -4.09 -1.72
C ILE A 73 12.20 -4.15 -0.21
N ASP A 74 13.09 -4.74 0.58
CA ASP A 74 12.98 -4.76 2.04
C ASP A 74 13.00 -3.33 2.62
N ALA A 75 13.86 -2.44 2.10
CA ALA A 75 13.90 -1.05 2.50
C ALA A 75 12.60 -0.31 2.14
N ALA A 76 12.06 -0.54 0.94
CA ALA A 76 10.80 0.06 0.49
C ALA A 76 9.61 -0.38 1.36
N LEU A 77 9.49 -1.68 1.65
CA LEU A 77 8.45 -2.21 2.53
C LEU A 77 8.58 -1.66 3.96
N LYS A 78 9.81 -1.55 4.48
CA LYS A 78 10.05 -0.94 5.79
C LYS A 78 9.62 0.52 5.84
N MET A 79 9.87 1.30 4.78
CA MET A 79 9.40 2.70 4.68
C MET A 79 7.86 2.78 4.67
N ALA A 80 7.16 1.78 4.13
CA ALA A 80 5.71 1.67 4.19
C ALA A 80 5.17 1.17 5.55
N GLY A 81 6.03 1.05 6.58
CA GLY A 81 5.66 0.57 7.91
C GLY A 81 5.55 -0.95 8.06
N ILE A 82 6.08 -1.70 7.08
CA ILE A 82 5.95 -3.15 7.01
C ILE A 82 7.28 -3.81 7.34
N ASP A 83 7.33 -4.56 8.45
CA ASP A 83 8.53 -5.29 8.85
C ASP A 83 8.66 -6.62 8.11
N THR A 84 9.61 -6.68 7.17
CA THR A 84 9.86 -7.87 6.35
C THR A 84 10.61 -9.00 7.09
N ARG A 85 11.05 -8.77 8.33
CA ARG A 85 11.71 -9.82 9.15
C ARG A 85 10.82 -11.02 9.44
N ARG A 86 9.50 -10.86 9.37
CA ARG A 86 8.51 -11.95 9.50
C ARG A 86 8.35 -12.80 8.24
N LEU A 87 9.02 -12.46 7.14
CA LEU A 87 8.87 -13.10 5.83
C LEU A 87 9.97 -14.11 5.49
N LYS A 88 10.80 -14.50 6.47
CA LYS A 88 11.67 -15.66 6.33
C LYS A 88 10.83 -16.92 6.52
N GLN A 89 10.41 -17.53 5.41
CA GLN A 89 10.08 -18.95 5.36
C GLN A 89 11.33 -19.73 4.98
#